data_AF-A0A3P3QV28-F1
#
_entry.id   AF-A0A3P3QV28-F1
#
_cell.length_a   1.000
_cell.length_b   1.000
_cell.length_c   1.000
_cell.angle_alpha   90.00
_cell.angle_beta   90.00
_cell.angle_gamma   90.00
#
_symmetry.space_group_name_H-M   'P 1'
#
loop_
_entity.id
_entity.type
_entity.pdbx_description
1 polymer ?
#
loop_
_entity_poly.entity_id
_entity_poly.type
_entity_poly.pdbx_seq_one_letter_code
_entity_poly.pdbx_strand_id
1 'polypeptide(L)'
;MIRFETIDENTKNLEEIKQLYFDAFPFEERIPFYIMVLVGNDRGVEFLSIYDDDKWLGFIHTLVGDELSYIFYFAIENSLRQSGYGSRILHEYKKIHPRLSLAIEPIEESDNLKQRKKRLEFYRKNGFETLDTRVVEMGVELELMGAKGMEIRESDYKKLVKKFFDSFEQKRVLSVKEMRDADSYTIANFVDSKELMYRAGEAIFYVGDWNIGDKVLVVAGSGNNAGDGYVVADLLNTEEIDVEILLIKEKFSEDGQYYFNICKQNGIKYNILDDSMDYQALLDKFNSYDYILDCIYGTGFSGDVKEPVYSLIKAINDSNASAVSADINSGMNGDTGESDICVNSDITVSIGFLKKGLITKEASKHIAELVNMDIGIVIENSDTKTV
;
A
#
# COMPACT_ATOMS: atom_id res chain seq x y z
N MET A 1 -24.21 1.96 25.33
CA MET A 1 -24.61 2.98 24.32
C MET A 1 -23.60 2.92 23.17
N ILE A 2 -24.03 3.06 21.90
CA ILE A 2 -23.06 3.06 20.78
C ILE A 2 -22.19 4.30 20.86
N ARG A 3 -20.87 4.11 20.81
CA ARG A 3 -19.87 5.16 20.92
C ARG A 3 -18.83 4.98 19.82
N PHE A 4 -18.38 6.10 19.28
CA PHE A 4 -17.35 6.16 18.26
C PHE A 4 -16.11 6.82 18.87
N GLU A 5 -14.96 6.19 18.68
CA GLU A 5 -13.65 6.71 19.11
C GLU A 5 -12.74 6.82 17.90
N THR A 6 -11.98 7.90 17.81
CA THR A 6 -10.96 8.08 16.78
C THR A 6 -9.92 6.96 16.82
N ILE A 7 -9.59 6.42 15.64
CA ILE A 7 -8.45 5.54 15.42
C ILE A 7 -7.26 6.39 14.96
N ASP A 8 -6.16 6.21 15.66
CA ASP A 8 -4.85 6.79 15.38
C ASP A 8 -3.74 5.79 15.78
N GLU A 9 -2.48 6.18 15.62
CA GLU A 9 -1.30 5.38 15.98
C GLU A 9 -1.23 4.96 17.46
N ASN A 10 -1.97 5.63 18.36
CA ASN A 10 -1.99 5.36 19.79
C ASN A 10 -3.19 4.48 20.21
N THR A 11 -3.99 4.04 19.23
CA THR A 11 -5.18 3.22 19.48
C THR A 11 -4.79 1.85 20.02
N LYS A 12 -5.35 1.48 21.17
CA LYS A 12 -4.92 0.28 21.94
C LYS A 12 -5.11 -1.04 21.20
N ASN A 13 -6.18 -1.15 20.41
CA ASN A 13 -6.56 -2.37 19.69
C ASN A 13 -6.36 -2.22 18.17
N LEU A 14 -5.32 -1.47 17.77
CA LEU A 14 -5.05 -1.19 16.36
C LEU A 14 -4.77 -2.46 15.55
N GLU A 15 -4.09 -3.44 16.13
CA GLU A 15 -3.84 -4.73 15.49
C GLU A 15 -5.12 -5.54 15.28
N GLU A 16 -6.05 -5.55 16.25
CA GLU A 16 -7.35 -6.19 16.05
C GLU A 16 -8.18 -5.50 14.97
N ILE A 17 -8.10 -4.17 14.87
CA ILE A 17 -8.74 -3.39 13.80
C ILE A 17 -8.11 -3.75 12.44
N LYS A 18 -6.78 -3.80 12.36
CA LYS A 18 -6.03 -4.18 11.15
C LYS A 18 -6.38 -5.60 10.70
N GLN A 19 -6.45 -6.56 11.63
CA GLN A 19 -6.86 -7.92 11.32
C GLN A 19 -8.31 -7.97 10.83
N LEU A 20 -9.23 -7.25 11.48
CA LEU A 20 -10.63 -7.19 11.03
C LEU A 20 -10.76 -6.56 9.64
N TYR A 21 -9.91 -5.58 9.30
CA TYR A 21 -9.84 -4.99 7.97
C TYR A 21 -9.44 -6.03 6.93
N PHE A 22 -8.33 -6.74 7.14
CA PHE A 22 -7.88 -7.79 6.23
C PHE A 22 -8.87 -8.95 6.10
N ASP A 23 -9.51 -9.36 7.19
CA ASP A 23 -10.54 -10.40 7.16
C ASP A 23 -11.82 -9.99 6.41
N ALA A 24 -12.14 -8.69 6.39
CA ALA A 24 -13.41 -8.19 5.89
C ALA A 24 -13.40 -7.78 4.42
N PHE A 25 -12.25 -7.31 3.91
CA PHE A 25 -12.10 -6.79 2.56
C PHE A 25 -11.01 -7.58 1.83
N PRO A 26 -11.22 -8.02 0.59
CA PRO A 26 -10.20 -8.70 -0.21
C PRO A 26 -9.11 -7.71 -0.64
N PHE A 27 -7.92 -8.21 -1.00
CA PHE A 27 -6.75 -7.38 -1.31
C PHE A 27 -7.02 -6.28 -2.34
N GLU A 28 -7.76 -6.59 -3.40
CA GLU A 28 -8.06 -5.67 -4.51
C GLU A 28 -8.96 -4.50 -4.09
N GLU A 29 -9.65 -4.61 -2.95
CA GLU A 29 -10.48 -3.56 -2.38
C GLU A 29 -9.74 -2.72 -1.31
N ARG A 30 -8.49 -3.08 -0.98
CA ARG A 30 -7.74 -2.47 0.12
C ARG A 30 -6.85 -1.31 -0.35
N ILE A 31 -6.67 -0.35 0.54
CA ILE A 31 -5.55 0.59 0.53
C ILE A 31 -4.61 0.21 1.68
N PRO A 32 -3.33 0.62 1.66
CA PRO A 32 -2.43 0.37 2.78
C PRO A 32 -3.04 0.80 4.12
N PHE A 33 -3.01 -0.07 5.13
CA PHE A 33 -3.72 0.21 6.38
C PHE A 33 -3.13 1.43 7.10
N TYR A 34 -1.81 1.61 7.04
CA TYR A 34 -1.16 2.77 7.67
C TYR A 34 -1.62 4.10 7.04
N ILE A 35 -2.02 4.12 5.77
CA ILE A 35 -2.58 5.32 5.10
C ILE A 35 -3.88 5.71 5.80
N MET A 36 -4.76 4.74 6.07
CA MET A 36 -6.00 4.97 6.82
C MET A 36 -5.73 5.52 8.23
N VAL A 37 -4.65 5.07 8.89
CA VAL A 37 -4.26 5.59 10.21
C VAL A 37 -3.68 7.00 10.11
N LEU A 38 -2.77 7.23 9.15
CA LEU A 38 -2.04 8.49 8.96
C LEU A 38 -2.99 9.66 8.67
N VAL A 39 -3.97 9.46 7.78
CA VAL A 39 -4.93 10.52 7.40
C VAL A 39 -6.30 10.35 8.04
N GLY A 40 -6.50 9.32 8.86
CA GLY A 40 -7.81 8.85 9.29
C GLY A 40 -8.70 9.92 9.94
N ASN A 41 -8.12 11.04 10.39
CA ASN A 41 -8.86 12.13 11.00
C ASN A 41 -8.39 13.53 10.53
N ASP A 42 -7.68 13.61 9.39
CA ASP A 42 -7.34 14.88 8.73
C ASP A 42 -8.22 15.11 7.49
N ARG A 43 -8.41 16.39 7.12
CA ARG A 43 -8.96 16.84 5.82
C ARG A 43 -10.26 16.17 5.33
N GLY A 44 -11.14 15.73 6.23
CA GLY A 44 -12.42 15.14 5.85
C GLY A 44 -12.35 13.63 5.68
N VAL A 45 -11.63 12.96 6.55
CA VAL A 45 -11.70 11.52 6.78
C VAL A 45 -12.08 11.31 8.25
N GLU A 46 -12.89 10.29 8.51
CA GLU A 46 -13.18 9.77 9.85
C GLU A 46 -12.87 8.28 9.87
N PHE A 47 -11.87 7.89 10.65
CA PHE A 47 -11.52 6.50 10.92
C PHE A 47 -11.80 6.21 12.39
N LEU A 48 -12.90 5.51 12.66
CA LEU A 48 -13.48 5.39 14.00
C LEU A 48 -13.65 3.94 14.43
N SER A 49 -13.19 3.63 15.64
CA SER A 49 -13.46 2.39 16.37
C SER A 49 -14.82 2.49 17.07
N ILE A 50 -15.57 1.39 17.11
CA ILE A 50 -16.96 1.37 17.53
C ILE A 50 -17.14 0.49 18.76
N TYR A 51 -17.83 1.00 19.78
CA TYR A 51 -18.07 0.30 21.03
C TYR A 51 -19.55 0.35 21.45
N ASP A 52 -20.04 -0.68 22.15
CA ASP A 52 -21.22 -0.60 23.03
C ASP A 52 -20.73 -0.80 24.47
N ASP A 53 -20.68 0.30 25.22
CA ASP A 53 -19.98 0.38 26.51
C ASP A 53 -18.50 -0.05 26.38
N ASP A 54 -18.05 -1.09 27.07
CA ASP A 54 -16.65 -1.59 26.99
C ASP A 54 -16.44 -2.62 25.87
N LYS A 55 -17.51 -2.99 25.15
CA LYS A 55 -17.45 -4.04 24.13
C LYS A 55 -17.09 -3.44 22.78
N TRP A 56 -15.93 -3.82 22.24
CA TRP A 56 -15.55 -3.48 20.87
C TRP A 56 -16.44 -4.21 19.85
N LEU A 57 -16.92 -3.46 18.86
CA LEU A 57 -17.88 -3.94 17.85
C LEU A 57 -17.29 -4.02 16.45
N GLY A 58 -16.23 -3.26 16.16
CA GLY A 58 -15.65 -3.11 14.82
C GLY A 58 -15.22 -1.68 14.55
N PHE A 59 -15.17 -1.29 13.28
CA PHE A 59 -14.75 0.06 12.86
C PHE A 59 -15.56 0.57 11.66
N ILE A 60 -15.46 1.88 11.43
CA ILE A 60 -15.99 2.56 10.25
C ILE A 60 -14.97 3.59 9.75
N HIS A 61 -14.74 3.62 8.44
CA HIS A 61 -13.91 4.59 7.74
C HIS A 61 -14.77 5.35 6.74
N THR A 62 -14.85 6.67 6.89
CA THR A 62 -15.76 7.54 6.13
C THR A 62 -15.00 8.71 5.54
N LEU A 63 -15.20 8.97 4.24
CA LEU A 63 -14.81 10.23 3.62
C LEU A 63 -15.92 11.26 3.89
N VAL A 64 -15.58 12.37 4.55
CA VAL A 64 -16.51 13.39 5.00
C VAL A 64 -16.27 14.69 4.21
N GLY A 65 -17.24 15.05 3.38
CA GLY A 65 -17.29 16.35 2.72
C GLY A 65 -18.35 17.26 3.33
N ASP A 66 -18.48 18.47 2.76
CA ASP A 66 -19.37 19.49 3.29
C ASP A 66 -20.85 19.11 3.20
N GLU A 67 -21.22 18.30 2.20
CA GLU A 67 -22.60 17.92 1.92
C GLU A 67 -22.85 16.41 1.83
N LEU A 68 -21.81 15.59 1.75
CA LEU A 68 -21.90 14.15 1.49
C LEU A 68 -20.82 13.43 2.31
N SER A 69 -21.23 12.35 2.97
CA SER A 69 -20.31 11.44 3.66
C SER A 69 -20.38 10.07 2.99
N TYR A 70 -19.23 9.50 2.65
CA TYR A 70 -19.11 8.23 1.95
C TYR A 70 -18.40 7.21 2.84
N ILE A 71 -19.09 6.14 3.24
CA ILE A 71 -18.46 5.01 3.94
C ILE A 71 -17.59 4.29 2.93
N PHE A 72 -16.28 4.39 3.13
CA PHE A 72 -15.28 3.67 2.34
C PHE A 72 -15.11 2.24 2.89
N TYR A 73 -15.04 2.09 4.22
CA TYR A 73 -15.00 0.77 4.86
C TYR A 73 -15.92 0.71 6.09
N PHE A 74 -16.63 -0.41 6.25
CA PHE A 74 -17.41 -0.70 7.45
C PHE A 74 -17.38 -2.20 7.76
N ALA A 75 -16.82 -2.54 8.92
CA ALA A 75 -16.70 -3.93 9.34
C ALA A 75 -17.16 -4.11 10.80
N ILE A 76 -17.86 -5.22 11.03
CA ILE A 76 -18.26 -5.68 12.35
C ILE A 76 -17.41 -6.89 12.71
N GLU A 77 -16.93 -6.91 13.95
CA GLU A 77 -16.16 -8.01 14.52
C GLU A 77 -16.85 -9.35 14.22
N ASN A 78 -16.06 -10.33 13.79
CA ASN A 78 -16.52 -11.58 13.19
C ASN A 78 -17.53 -12.32 14.08
N SER A 79 -17.30 -12.40 15.40
CA SER A 79 -18.19 -13.07 16.35
C SER A 79 -19.53 -12.33 16.58
N LEU A 80 -19.61 -11.05 16.21
CA LEU A 80 -20.79 -10.22 16.39
C LEU A 80 -21.59 -10.02 15.10
N ARG A 81 -21.17 -10.61 13.98
CA ARG A 81 -21.94 -10.56 12.74
C ARG A 81 -23.33 -11.19 12.97
N GLN A 82 -24.36 -10.61 12.36
CA GLN A 82 -25.78 -11.03 12.49
C GLN A 82 -26.43 -10.83 13.87
N SER A 83 -25.75 -10.20 14.84
CA SER A 83 -26.31 -9.86 16.16
C SER A 83 -27.21 -8.62 16.19
N GLY A 84 -27.32 -7.90 15.06
CA GLY A 84 -28.05 -6.63 14.95
C GLY A 84 -27.22 -5.37 15.23
N TYR A 85 -25.97 -5.49 15.68
CA TYR A 85 -25.09 -4.33 15.93
C TYR A 85 -24.89 -3.46 14.69
N GLY A 86 -24.66 -4.06 13.51
CA GLY A 86 -24.47 -3.28 12.28
C GLY A 86 -25.64 -2.34 11.98
N SER A 87 -26.89 -2.78 12.21
CA SER A 87 -28.06 -1.92 12.04
C SER A 87 -28.15 -0.80 13.08
N ARG A 88 -27.83 -1.11 14.35
CA ARG A 88 -27.81 -0.09 15.42
C ARG A 88 -26.75 0.98 15.15
N ILE A 89 -25.56 0.56 14.72
CA ILE A 89 -24.45 1.46 14.38
C ILE A 89 -24.84 2.38 13.24
N LEU A 90 -25.31 1.84 12.10
CA LEU A 90 -25.72 2.66 10.96
C LEU A 90 -26.87 3.61 11.32
N HIS A 91 -27.78 3.21 12.20
CA HIS A 91 -28.85 4.08 12.67
C HIS A 91 -28.31 5.28 13.47
N GLU A 92 -27.38 5.07 14.40
CA GLU A 92 -26.76 6.16 15.16
C GLU A 92 -25.85 7.02 14.28
N TYR A 93 -25.06 6.39 13.41
CA TYR A 93 -24.10 7.09 12.56
C TYR A 93 -24.78 8.02 11.55
N LYS A 94 -25.94 7.64 11.00
CA LYS A 94 -26.75 8.51 10.13
C LYS A 94 -27.33 9.73 10.83
N LYS A 95 -27.39 9.76 12.16
CA LYS A 95 -27.77 10.98 12.90
C LYS A 95 -26.66 12.02 12.85
N ILE A 96 -25.41 11.57 12.76
CA ILE A 96 -24.21 12.40 12.63
C ILE A 96 -24.02 12.79 11.16
N HIS A 97 -24.19 11.82 10.25
CA HIS A 97 -24.05 11.98 8.81
C HIS A 97 -25.40 11.78 8.10
N PRO A 98 -26.26 12.81 8.00
CA PRO A 98 -27.60 12.66 7.42
C PRO A 98 -27.57 12.35 5.92
N ARG A 99 -26.50 12.78 5.22
CA ARG A 99 -26.26 12.47 3.81
C ARG A 99 -25.16 11.42 3.66
N LEU A 100 -25.41 10.23 4.20
CA LEU A 100 -24.50 9.10 4.15
C LEU A 100 -24.73 8.24 2.91
N SER A 101 -23.63 7.86 2.26
CA SER A 101 -23.58 6.95 1.12
C SER A 101 -22.49 5.89 1.29
N LEU A 102 -22.51 4.88 0.42
CA LEU A 102 -21.54 3.80 0.33
C LEU A 102 -21.63 3.18 -1.07
N ALA A 103 -20.67 2.35 -1.47
CA ALA A 103 -20.81 1.52 -2.66
C ALA A 103 -20.84 0.03 -2.31
N ILE A 104 -21.44 -0.76 -3.19
CA ILE A 104 -21.45 -2.22 -3.11
C ILE A 104 -21.18 -2.82 -4.49
N GLU A 105 -20.72 -4.06 -4.54
CA GLU A 105 -20.55 -4.73 -5.82
C GLU A 105 -21.90 -5.01 -6.50
N PRO A 106 -21.96 -4.93 -7.84
CA PRO A 106 -23.17 -5.24 -8.58
C PRO A 106 -23.59 -6.70 -8.39
N ILE A 107 -24.90 -6.96 -8.47
CA ILE A 107 -25.49 -8.29 -8.34
C ILE A 107 -25.43 -9.02 -9.69
N GLU A 108 -24.24 -9.51 -10.01
CA GLU A 108 -23.92 -10.25 -11.24
C GLU A 108 -23.41 -11.66 -10.93
N GLU A 109 -23.23 -12.51 -11.94
CA GLU A 109 -22.78 -13.89 -11.74
C GLU A 109 -21.33 -13.92 -11.25
N SER A 110 -21.12 -14.38 -10.00
CA SER A 110 -19.81 -14.44 -9.34
C SER A 110 -19.79 -15.51 -8.24
N ASP A 111 -18.58 -15.95 -7.84
CA ASP A 111 -18.40 -16.93 -6.77
C ASP A 111 -18.95 -16.46 -5.41
N ASN A 112 -18.95 -15.15 -5.17
CA ASN A 112 -19.44 -14.51 -3.95
C ASN A 112 -20.86 -13.93 -4.06
N LEU A 113 -21.64 -14.26 -5.10
CA LEU A 113 -22.99 -13.70 -5.35
C LEU A 113 -23.95 -13.81 -4.14
N LYS A 114 -23.88 -14.91 -3.37
CA LYS A 114 -24.69 -15.06 -2.15
C LYS A 114 -24.35 -14.02 -1.08
N GLN A 115 -23.08 -13.64 -0.96
CA GLN A 115 -22.62 -12.63 0.00
C GLN A 115 -22.99 -11.22 -0.47
N ARG A 116 -22.83 -10.93 -1.76
CA ARG A 116 -23.27 -9.66 -2.38
C ARG A 116 -24.76 -9.39 -2.14
N LYS A 117 -25.62 -10.38 -2.38
CA LYS A 117 -27.08 -10.28 -2.12
C LYS A 117 -27.38 -9.98 -0.63
N LYS A 118 -26.69 -10.64 0.29
CA LYS A 118 -26.85 -10.40 1.74
C LYS A 118 -26.44 -8.98 2.13
N ARG A 119 -25.33 -8.46 1.59
CA ARG A 119 -24.90 -7.06 1.83
C ARG A 119 -25.92 -6.06 1.31
N LEU A 120 -26.41 -6.25 0.09
CA LEU A 120 -27.46 -5.40 -0.48
C LEU A 120 -28.74 -5.40 0.37
N GLU A 121 -29.22 -6.58 0.79
CA GLU A 121 -30.38 -6.68 1.68
C GLU A 121 -30.16 -6.02 3.03
N PHE A 122 -28.96 -6.18 3.61
CA PHE A 122 -28.58 -5.52 4.85
C PHE A 122 -28.63 -3.99 4.72
N TYR A 123 -28.04 -3.40 3.68
CA TYR A 123 -28.08 -1.95 3.51
C TYR A 123 -29.48 -1.42 3.18
N ARG A 124 -30.27 -2.15 2.38
CA ARG A 124 -31.69 -1.81 2.13
C ARG A 124 -32.53 -1.80 3.40
N LYS A 125 -32.37 -2.82 4.26
CA LYS A 125 -33.04 -2.86 5.58
C LYS A 125 -32.64 -1.68 6.46
N ASN A 126 -31.44 -1.16 6.28
CA ASN A 126 -30.93 0.01 6.98
C ASN A 126 -31.19 1.33 6.23
N GLY A 127 -32.13 1.36 5.27
CA GLY A 127 -32.63 2.60 4.66
C GLY A 127 -31.72 3.20 3.58
N PHE A 128 -30.83 2.40 3.01
CA PHE A 128 -30.09 2.76 1.79
C PHE A 128 -30.83 2.26 0.55
N GLU A 129 -30.86 3.07 -0.50
CA GLU A 129 -31.40 2.73 -1.82
C GLU A 129 -30.26 2.79 -2.85
N THR A 130 -30.26 1.86 -3.81
CA THR A 130 -29.31 1.86 -4.93
C THR A 130 -29.58 3.09 -5.80
N LEU A 131 -28.54 3.80 -6.18
CA LEU A 131 -28.59 4.98 -7.02
C LEU A 131 -28.25 4.61 -8.46
N ASP A 132 -28.69 5.43 -9.42
CA ASP A 132 -28.34 5.28 -10.85
C ASP A 132 -26.94 5.86 -11.13
N THR A 133 -25.96 5.49 -10.31
CA THR A 133 -24.59 5.99 -10.40
C THR A 133 -23.63 4.88 -9.98
N ARG A 134 -22.62 4.68 -10.81
CA ARG A 134 -21.54 3.72 -10.58
C ARG A 134 -20.22 4.45 -10.37
N VAL A 135 -19.34 3.83 -9.61
CA VAL A 135 -18.00 4.33 -9.32
C VAL A 135 -16.99 3.21 -9.53
N VAL A 136 -15.74 3.58 -9.78
CA VAL A 136 -14.64 2.62 -9.86
C VAL A 136 -13.70 2.91 -8.70
N GLU A 137 -13.53 1.93 -7.82
CA GLU A 137 -12.65 1.99 -6.64
C GLU A 137 -11.60 0.91 -6.77
N MET A 138 -10.31 1.29 -6.77
CA MET A 138 -9.19 0.34 -6.91
C MET A 138 -9.36 -0.62 -8.10
N GLY A 139 -9.90 -0.13 -9.22
CA GLY A 139 -10.17 -0.93 -10.43
C GLY A 139 -11.48 -1.74 -10.40
N VAL A 140 -12.21 -1.75 -9.28
CA VAL A 140 -13.48 -2.47 -9.12
C VAL A 140 -14.67 -1.56 -9.39
N GLU A 141 -15.57 -1.97 -10.29
CA GLU A 141 -16.84 -1.26 -10.54
C GLU A 141 -17.86 -1.55 -9.42
N LEU A 142 -18.38 -0.49 -8.78
CA LEU A 142 -19.32 -0.55 -7.67
C LEU A 142 -20.56 0.31 -7.93
N GLU A 143 -21.70 -0.10 -7.37
CA GLU A 143 -22.96 0.64 -7.40
C GLU A 143 -23.13 1.48 -6.14
N LEU A 144 -23.34 2.78 -6.29
CA LEU A 144 -23.58 3.66 -5.15
C LEU A 144 -24.93 3.40 -4.51
N MET A 145 -24.96 3.47 -3.19
CA MET A 145 -26.15 3.50 -2.39
C MET A 145 -26.17 4.76 -1.52
N GLY A 146 -27.34 5.37 -1.38
CA GLY A 146 -27.56 6.56 -0.55
C GLY A 146 -28.79 6.41 0.32
N ALA A 147 -28.98 7.32 1.28
CA ALA A 147 -30.23 7.38 2.02
C ALA A 147 -31.43 7.57 1.06
N LYS A 148 -32.60 7.06 1.45
CA LYS A 148 -33.82 7.16 0.64
C LYS A 148 -34.09 8.57 0.09
N GLY A 149 -34.28 8.68 -1.22
CA GLY A 149 -34.54 9.95 -1.92
C GLY A 149 -33.30 10.85 -2.09
N MET A 150 -32.11 10.35 -1.79
CA MET A 150 -30.86 11.04 -2.08
C MET A 150 -30.51 10.92 -3.56
N GLU A 151 -30.07 12.03 -4.15
CA GLU A 151 -29.37 12.02 -5.43
C GLU A 151 -27.90 12.37 -5.16
N ILE A 152 -26.99 11.57 -5.73
CA ILE A 152 -25.55 11.82 -5.70
C ILE A 152 -25.11 11.96 -7.15
N ARG A 153 -24.47 13.08 -7.48
CA ARG A 153 -23.82 13.20 -8.79
C ARG A 153 -22.45 12.54 -8.69
N GLU A 154 -22.03 11.90 -9.78
CA GLU A 154 -20.67 11.36 -9.89
C GLU A 154 -19.59 12.41 -9.53
N SER A 155 -19.84 13.69 -9.83
CA SER A 155 -18.95 14.79 -9.48
C SER A 155 -18.83 15.08 -7.98
N ASP A 156 -19.86 14.78 -7.17
CA ASP A 156 -19.83 14.96 -5.72
C ASP A 156 -18.94 13.88 -5.09
N TYR A 157 -19.09 12.63 -5.53
CA TYR A 157 -18.22 11.52 -5.17
C TYR A 157 -16.77 11.78 -5.59
N LYS A 158 -16.54 12.18 -6.85
CA LYS A 158 -15.19 12.50 -7.35
C LYS A 158 -14.50 13.60 -6.54
N LYS A 159 -15.23 14.59 -6.02
CA LYS A 159 -14.65 15.61 -5.12
C LYS A 159 -14.21 15.04 -3.78
N LEU A 160 -15.01 14.14 -3.17
CA LEU A 160 -14.65 13.46 -1.92
C LEU A 160 -13.37 12.64 -2.10
N VAL A 161 -13.37 11.81 -3.13
CA VAL A 161 -12.24 10.92 -3.45
C VAL A 161 -11.01 11.72 -3.81
N LYS A 162 -11.13 12.76 -4.64
CA LYS A 162 -10.02 13.66 -4.95
C LYS A 162 -9.46 14.33 -3.70
N LYS A 163 -10.29 14.77 -2.75
CA LYS A 163 -9.82 15.38 -1.50
C LYS A 163 -9.06 14.36 -0.63
N PHE A 164 -9.52 13.11 -0.59
CA PHE A 164 -8.82 12.02 0.08
C PHE A 164 -7.46 11.77 -0.56
N PHE A 165 -7.39 11.59 -1.88
CA PHE A 165 -6.13 11.29 -2.56
C PHE A 165 -5.16 12.49 -2.63
N ASP A 166 -5.66 13.72 -2.81
CA ASP A 166 -4.86 14.95 -2.75
C ASP A 166 -4.18 15.11 -1.37
N SER A 167 -4.69 14.47 -0.31
CA SER A 167 -4.05 14.50 1.01
C SER A 167 -2.72 13.75 1.04
N PHE A 168 -2.50 12.79 0.12
CA PHE A 168 -1.26 12.02 -0.03
C PHE A 168 -0.30 12.60 -1.07
N GLU A 169 -0.70 13.62 -1.84
CA GLU A 169 0.21 14.24 -2.83
C GLU A 169 1.33 15.03 -2.14
N GLN A 170 2.47 14.38 -1.94
CA GLN A 170 3.70 15.05 -1.53
C GLN A 170 4.33 15.77 -2.73
N LYS A 171 4.09 17.09 -2.84
CA LYS A 171 4.65 17.93 -3.92
C LYS A 171 6.13 18.29 -3.74
N ARG A 172 6.73 17.89 -2.63
CA ARG A 172 8.12 18.23 -2.30
C ARG A 172 9.06 17.16 -2.87
N VAL A 173 10.16 17.62 -3.46
CA VAL A 173 11.21 16.77 -4.02
C VAL A 173 12.46 16.95 -3.15
N LEU A 174 13.06 15.85 -2.72
CA LEU A 174 14.22 15.83 -1.82
C LEU A 174 15.47 15.30 -2.53
N SER A 175 16.64 15.75 -2.08
CA SER A 175 17.88 15.00 -2.36
C SER A 175 17.88 13.68 -1.61
N VAL A 176 18.73 12.75 -2.04
CA VAL A 176 19.02 11.50 -1.33
C VAL A 176 19.39 11.77 0.13
N LYS A 177 20.21 12.80 0.38
CA LYS A 177 20.60 13.17 1.73
C LYS A 177 19.40 13.66 2.55
N GLU A 178 18.61 14.59 2.01
CA GLU A 178 17.43 15.13 2.70
C GLU A 178 16.41 14.03 3.04
N MET A 179 16.23 13.05 2.15
CA MET A 179 15.35 11.91 2.37
C MET A 179 15.87 11.03 3.52
N ARG A 180 17.15 10.64 3.52
CA ARG A 180 17.76 9.87 4.62
C ARG A 180 17.72 10.59 5.96
N ASP A 181 17.90 11.90 5.96
CA ASP A 181 17.79 12.73 7.18
C ASP A 181 16.34 12.69 7.71
N ALA A 182 15.34 12.79 6.82
CA ALA A 182 13.92 12.71 7.18
C ALA A 182 13.51 11.30 7.66
N ASP A 183 14.00 10.23 7.04
CA ASP A 183 13.83 8.85 7.52
C ASP A 183 14.37 8.72 8.95
N SER A 184 15.61 9.16 9.17
CA SER A 184 16.27 9.07 10.48
C SER A 184 15.51 9.86 11.55
N TYR A 185 15.02 11.06 11.20
CA TYR A 185 14.20 11.88 12.09
C TYR A 185 12.85 11.20 12.39
N THR A 186 12.21 10.61 11.38
CA THR A 186 10.93 9.90 11.54
C THR A 186 11.08 8.72 12.48
N ILE A 187 12.12 7.91 12.27
CA ILE A 187 12.43 6.73 13.08
C ILE A 187 12.71 7.12 14.54
N ALA A 188 13.47 8.21 14.74
CA ALA A 188 13.86 8.63 16.08
C ALA A 188 12.70 9.20 16.93
N ASN A 189 11.64 9.71 16.30
CA ASN A 189 10.63 10.51 16.99
C ASN A 189 9.19 9.98 16.88
N PHE A 190 8.85 9.22 15.84
CA PHE A 190 7.45 8.91 15.51
C PHE A 190 7.16 7.43 15.27
N VAL A 191 8.03 6.70 14.56
CA VAL A 191 7.71 5.33 14.08
C VAL A 191 8.91 4.40 14.27
N ASP A 192 8.70 3.16 14.72
CA ASP A 192 9.79 2.16 14.78
C ASP A 192 10.35 1.88 13.37
N SER A 193 11.65 1.63 13.25
CA SER A 193 12.29 1.43 11.94
C SER A 193 11.73 0.23 11.18
N LYS A 194 11.31 -0.84 11.88
CA LYS A 194 10.68 -2.00 11.24
C LYS A 194 9.29 -1.65 10.72
N GLU A 195 8.50 -0.94 11.51
CA GLU A 195 7.19 -0.47 11.08
C GLU A 195 7.32 0.44 9.84
N LEU A 196 8.30 1.34 9.80
CA LEU A 196 8.52 2.18 8.62
C LEU A 196 8.92 1.35 7.37
N MET A 197 9.77 0.33 7.54
CA MET A 197 10.13 -0.63 6.48
C MET A 197 8.91 -1.46 6.03
N TYR A 198 8.04 -1.87 6.94
CA TYR A 198 6.79 -2.53 6.60
C TYR A 198 5.91 -1.65 5.72
N ARG A 199 5.77 -0.37 6.05
CA ARG A 199 4.98 0.59 5.25
C ARG A 199 5.56 0.79 3.86
N ALA A 200 6.89 0.83 3.74
CA ALA A 200 7.60 0.90 2.46
C ALA A 200 7.31 -0.34 1.60
N GLY A 201 7.49 -1.53 2.16
CA GLY A 201 7.17 -2.78 1.46
C GLY A 201 5.69 -2.92 1.10
N GLU A 202 4.79 -2.57 2.02
CA GLU A 202 3.35 -2.55 1.76
C GLU A 202 3.01 -1.59 0.62
N ALA A 203 3.60 -0.39 0.60
CA ALA A 203 3.41 0.56 -0.50
C ALA A 203 3.85 0.00 -1.86
N ILE A 204 5.00 -0.68 -1.93
CA ILE A 204 5.47 -1.34 -3.16
C ILE A 204 4.50 -2.44 -3.59
N PHE A 205 4.06 -3.25 -2.63
CA PHE A 205 3.11 -4.33 -2.87
C PHE A 205 1.78 -3.83 -3.44
N TYR A 206 1.22 -2.72 -2.94
CA TYR A 206 -0.03 -2.16 -3.49
C TYR A 206 0.11 -1.48 -4.86
N VAL A 207 1.31 -1.08 -5.25
CA VAL A 207 1.54 -0.37 -6.53
C VAL A 207 1.93 -1.34 -7.65
N GLY A 208 2.62 -2.44 -7.33
CA GLY A 208 2.91 -3.43 -8.35
C GLY A 208 1.64 -4.16 -8.83
N ASP A 209 1.61 -4.47 -10.12
CA ASP A 209 0.44 -5.04 -10.81
C ASP A 209 0.42 -6.58 -10.76
N TRP A 210 0.66 -7.14 -9.58
CA TRP A 210 0.73 -8.59 -9.37
C TRP A 210 -0.67 -9.21 -9.30
N ASN A 211 -0.81 -10.42 -9.85
CA ASN A 211 -2.05 -11.19 -9.88
C ASN A 211 -1.85 -12.61 -9.35
N ILE A 212 -2.92 -13.22 -8.85
CA ILE A 212 -2.93 -14.64 -8.50
C ILE A 212 -2.61 -15.48 -9.74
N GLY A 213 -1.56 -16.29 -9.63
CA GLY A 213 -1.03 -17.12 -10.72
C GLY A 213 0.29 -16.61 -11.30
N ASP A 214 0.67 -15.36 -11.03
CA ASP A 214 1.96 -14.80 -11.41
C ASP A 214 3.10 -15.40 -10.58
N LYS A 215 4.30 -15.37 -11.16
CA LYS A 215 5.56 -15.71 -10.49
C LYS A 215 6.44 -14.47 -10.34
N VAL A 216 6.79 -14.16 -9.10
CA VAL A 216 7.59 -12.99 -8.75
C VAL A 216 8.98 -13.40 -8.25
N LEU A 217 10.02 -12.79 -8.82
CA LEU A 217 11.39 -12.89 -8.31
C LEU A 217 11.78 -11.59 -7.61
N VAL A 218 12.05 -11.65 -6.31
CA VAL A 218 12.65 -10.52 -5.58
C VAL A 218 14.17 -10.61 -5.65
N VAL A 219 14.81 -9.70 -6.37
CA VAL A 219 16.28 -9.64 -6.46
C VAL A 219 16.79 -8.70 -5.37
N ALA A 220 17.34 -9.28 -4.31
CA ALA A 220 17.61 -8.60 -3.07
C ALA A 220 19.11 -8.31 -2.87
N GLY A 221 19.41 -7.04 -2.60
CA GLY A 221 20.72 -6.58 -2.15
C GLY A 221 20.96 -6.89 -0.68
N SER A 222 21.69 -5.99 0.00
CA SER A 222 22.05 -6.16 1.42
C SER A 222 21.67 -4.99 2.33
N GLY A 223 21.02 -3.96 1.77
CA GLY A 223 20.62 -2.75 2.50
C GLY A 223 19.12 -2.76 2.82
N ASN A 224 18.60 -1.62 3.25
CA ASN A 224 17.19 -1.48 3.61
C ASN A 224 16.23 -1.70 2.42
N ASN A 225 16.65 -1.37 1.19
CA ASN A 225 15.83 -1.67 -0.01
C ASN A 225 15.55 -3.17 -0.17
N ALA A 226 16.49 -4.04 0.26
CA ALA A 226 16.27 -5.48 0.30
C ALA A 226 15.27 -5.88 1.39
N GLY A 227 15.28 -5.16 2.52
CA GLY A 227 14.30 -5.30 3.59
C GLY A 227 12.87 -5.00 3.14
N ASP A 228 12.69 -3.91 2.38
CA ASP A 228 11.40 -3.56 1.77
C ASP A 228 10.92 -4.69 0.84
N GLY A 229 11.83 -5.27 0.05
CA GLY A 229 11.55 -6.43 -0.80
C GLY A 229 11.16 -7.70 -0.03
N TYR A 230 11.69 -7.92 1.17
CA TYR A 230 11.29 -9.06 2.01
C TYR A 230 9.87 -8.89 2.56
N VAL A 231 9.48 -7.66 2.91
CA VAL A 231 8.10 -7.36 3.26
C VAL A 231 7.18 -7.65 2.07
N VAL A 232 7.53 -7.19 0.86
CA VAL A 232 6.74 -7.48 -0.36
C VAL A 232 6.64 -8.99 -0.59
N ALA A 233 7.74 -9.74 -0.44
CA ALA A 233 7.72 -11.19 -0.58
C ALA A 233 6.75 -11.86 0.41
N ASP A 234 6.72 -11.40 1.66
CA ASP A 234 5.79 -11.92 2.68
C ASP A 234 4.33 -11.61 2.35
N LEU A 235 4.05 -10.40 1.87
CA LEU A 235 2.71 -9.99 1.43
C LEU A 235 2.23 -10.78 0.20
N LEU A 236 3.09 -10.95 -0.82
CA LEU A 236 2.80 -11.79 -1.99
C LEU A 236 2.47 -13.23 -1.58
N ASN A 237 3.27 -13.82 -0.69
CA ASN A 237 3.02 -15.16 -0.18
C ASN A 237 1.71 -15.25 0.62
N THR A 238 1.37 -14.21 1.39
CA THR A 238 0.13 -14.13 2.16
C THR A 238 -1.10 -14.10 1.26
N GLU A 239 -1.01 -13.42 0.11
CA GLU A 239 -2.06 -13.37 -0.92
C GLU A 239 -1.94 -14.50 -1.97
N GLU A 240 -1.21 -15.58 -1.64
CA GLU A 240 -1.07 -16.80 -2.45
C GLU A 240 -0.43 -16.63 -3.85
N ILE A 241 0.40 -15.59 -4.02
CA ILE A 241 1.19 -15.35 -5.24
C ILE A 241 2.57 -16.04 -5.12
N ASP A 242 3.02 -16.76 -6.17
CA ASP A 242 4.28 -17.53 -6.12
C ASP A 242 5.47 -16.56 -6.14
N VAL A 243 6.27 -16.59 -5.06
CA VAL A 243 7.38 -15.68 -4.86
C VAL A 243 8.66 -16.44 -4.49
N GLU A 244 9.77 -16.05 -5.10
CA GLU A 244 11.11 -16.48 -4.76
C GLU A 244 12.02 -15.28 -4.50
N ILE A 245 12.92 -15.40 -3.52
CA ILE A 245 13.93 -14.39 -3.22
C ILE A 245 15.30 -14.84 -3.76
N LEU A 246 15.93 -14.03 -4.61
CA LEU A 246 17.33 -14.18 -4.98
C LEU A 246 18.19 -13.20 -4.18
N LEU A 247 18.94 -13.72 -3.21
CA LEU A 247 19.92 -12.95 -2.45
C LEU A 247 21.20 -12.82 -3.26
N ILE A 248 21.67 -11.59 -3.50
CA ILE A 248 23.01 -11.38 -4.09
C ILE A 248 24.10 -11.97 -3.19
N LYS A 249 23.88 -11.89 -1.88
CA LYS A 249 24.73 -12.45 -0.84
C LYS A 249 23.91 -12.60 0.44
N GLU A 250 24.30 -13.52 1.31
CA GLU A 250 23.68 -13.68 2.62
C GLU A 250 24.17 -12.61 3.60
N LYS A 251 23.76 -11.36 3.35
CA LYS A 251 24.06 -10.19 4.19
C LYS A 251 22.85 -9.27 4.22
N PHE A 252 22.45 -8.87 5.41
CA PHE A 252 21.22 -8.12 5.64
C PHE A 252 21.50 -6.84 6.45
N SER A 253 20.64 -5.83 6.32
CA SER A 253 20.53 -4.78 7.34
C SER A 253 19.84 -5.34 8.60
N GLU A 254 19.82 -4.59 9.69
CA GLU A 254 19.18 -5.03 10.94
C GLU A 254 17.68 -5.31 10.74
N ASP A 255 16.94 -4.35 10.19
CA ASP A 255 15.51 -4.51 9.92
C ASP A 255 15.25 -5.48 8.76
N GLY A 256 16.11 -5.48 7.73
CA GLY A 256 16.00 -6.46 6.65
C GLY A 256 16.19 -7.90 7.13
N GLN A 257 17.07 -8.14 8.11
CA GLN A 257 17.23 -9.46 8.73
C GLN A 257 15.96 -9.91 9.45
N TYR A 258 15.25 -8.98 10.08
CA TYR A 258 13.97 -9.26 10.75
C TYR A 258 12.93 -9.77 9.75
N TYR A 259 12.69 -9.04 8.65
CA TYR A 259 11.71 -9.46 7.64
C TYR A 259 12.15 -10.69 6.84
N PHE A 260 13.44 -10.84 6.55
CA PHE A 260 13.95 -12.07 5.93
C PHE A 260 13.69 -13.31 6.80
N ASN A 261 13.80 -13.18 8.13
CA ASN A 261 13.48 -14.28 9.04
C ASN A 261 11.99 -14.62 9.02
N ILE A 262 11.10 -13.66 8.82
CA ILE A 262 9.66 -13.89 8.62
C ILE A 262 9.44 -14.68 7.33
N CYS A 263 10.02 -14.24 6.21
CA CYS A 263 9.94 -14.97 4.94
C CYS A 263 10.38 -16.43 5.09
N LYS A 264 11.49 -16.66 5.80
CA LYS A 264 12.01 -18.00 6.08
C LYS A 264 11.07 -18.84 6.95
N GLN A 265 10.46 -18.24 7.97
CA GLN A 265 9.47 -18.91 8.83
C GLN A 265 8.20 -19.29 8.06
N ASN A 266 7.78 -18.43 7.14
CA ASN A 266 6.62 -18.65 6.27
C ASN A 266 6.91 -19.58 5.08
N GLY A 267 8.16 -20.09 4.97
CA GLY A 267 8.53 -21.08 3.97
C GLY A 267 8.75 -20.53 2.56
N ILE A 268 8.94 -19.22 2.42
CA ILE A 268 9.20 -18.57 1.13
C ILE A 268 10.52 -19.09 0.56
N LYS A 269 10.50 -19.46 -0.74
CA LYS A 269 11.67 -19.97 -1.44
C LYS A 269 12.72 -18.88 -1.53
N TYR A 270 13.97 -19.21 -1.24
CA TYR A 270 15.08 -18.30 -1.49
C TYR A 270 16.32 -19.05 -1.95
N ASN A 271 17.12 -18.38 -2.78
CA ASN A 271 18.44 -18.84 -3.24
C ASN A 271 19.47 -17.73 -3.07
N ILE A 272 20.73 -18.10 -2.89
CA ILE A 272 21.86 -17.18 -2.94
C ILE A 272 22.44 -17.25 -4.35
N LEU A 273 22.79 -16.11 -4.92
CA LEU A 273 23.43 -16.04 -6.23
C LEU A 273 24.66 -16.95 -6.27
N ASP A 274 24.71 -17.80 -7.28
CA ASP A 274 25.88 -18.59 -7.60
C ASP A 274 26.79 -17.76 -8.51
N ASP A 275 27.92 -17.28 -7.98
CA ASP A 275 28.91 -16.50 -8.73
C ASP A 275 29.50 -17.26 -9.94
N SER A 276 29.30 -18.57 -10.02
CA SER A 276 29.71 -19.39 -11.17
C SER A 276 28.64 -19.55 -12.26
N MET A 277 27.41 -19.06 -12.01
CA MET A 277 26.32 -19.10 -12.99
C MET A 277 26.69 -18.25 -14.20
N ASP A 278 26.65 -18.85 -15.38
CA ASP A 278 26.84 -18.09 -16.60
C ASP A 278 25.64 -17.18 -16.89
N TYR A 279 25.87 -16.14 -17.68
CA TYR A 279 24.86 -15.13 -17.98
C TYR A 279 23.61 -15.72 -18.64
N GLN A 280 23.74 -16.77 -19.47
CA GLN A 280 22.60 -17.35 -20.16
C GLN A 280 21.71 -18.12 -19.18
N ALA A 281 22.30 -18.88 -18.27
CA ALA A 281 21.56 -19.55 -17.21
C ALA A 281 20.84 -18.56 -16.28
N LEU A 282 21.48 -17.42 -15.97
CA LEU A 282 20.86 -16.34 -15.20
C LEU A 282 19.64 -15.75 -15.94
N LEU A 283 19.81 -15.43 -17.23
CA LEU A 283 18.74 -14.88 -18.06
C LEU A 283 17.59 -15.89 -18.24
N ASP A 284 17.90 -17.17 -18.46
CA ASP A 284 16.89 -18.23 -18.56
C ASP A 284 16.09 -18.39 -17.26
N LYS A 285 16.76 -18.26 -16.10
CA LYS A 285 16.08 -18.21 -14.80
C LYS A 285 15.15 -17.00 -14.74
N PHE A 286 15.61 -15.81 -15.10
CA PHE A 286 14.80 -14.59 -15.01
C PHE A 286 13.59 -14.64 -15.94
N ASN A 287 13.75 -15.20 -17.14
CA ASN A 287 12.65 -15.46 -18.09
C ASN A 287 11.61 -16.50 -17.63
N SER A 288 11.83 -17.17 -16.49
CA SER A 288 10.84 -18.10 -15.91
C SER A 288 9.87 -17.45 -14.92
N TYR A 289 10.04 -16.14 -14.67
CA TYR A 289 9.16 -15.32 -13.83
C TYR A 289 8.39 -14.31 -14.69
N ASP A 290 7.21 -13.94 -14.22
CA ASP A 290 6.37 -12.93 -14.85
C ASP A 290 6.78 -11.52 -14.40
N TYR A 291 7.22 -11.42 -13.13
CA TYR A 291 7.69 -10.17 -12.53
C TYR A 291 9.07 -10.32 -11.88
N ILE A 292 9.86 -9.25 -11.97
CA ILE A 292 11.08 -9.08 -11.19
C ILE A 292 10.97 -7.81 -10.35
N LEU A 293 11.04 -7.97 -9.03
CA LEU A 293 11.14 -6.87 -8.10
C LEU A 293 12.62 -6.55 -7.83
N ASP A 294 13.07 -5.39 -8.33
CA ASP A 294 14.38 -4.83 -8.09
C ASP A 294 14.46 -4.18 -6.70
N CYS A 295 15.10 -4.91 -5.77
CA CYS A 295 15.42 -4.50 -4.42
C CYS A 295 16.94 -4.54 -4.17
N ILE A 296 17.75 -4.30 -5.20
CA ILE A 296 19.22 -4.43 -5.10
C ILE A 296 19.82 -3.23 -4.36
N TYR A 297 19.53 -2.03 -4.84
CA TYR A 297 20.01 -0.76 -4.34
C TYR A 297 18.86 0.23 -4.23
N GLY A 298 18.88 1.09 -3.21
CA GLY A 298 17.98 2.24 -3.10
C GLY A 298 18.79 3.54 -3.01
N THR A 299 18.31 4.50 -2.23
CA THR A 299 19.05 5.75 -1.94
C THR A 299 20.51 5.54 -1.50
N GLY A 300 20.85 4.36 -0.94
CA GLY A 300 22.18 3.91 -0.52
C GLY A 300 23.31 3.99 -1.56
N PHE A 301 22.99 3.86 -2.84
CA PHE A 301 23.96 3.65 -3.90
C PHE A 301 24.64 4.93 -4.41
N SER A 302 25.91 4.81 -4.78
CA SER A 302 26.69 5.88 -5.41
C SER A 302 27.85 5.29 -6.21
N GLY A 303 28.16 5.89 -7.37
CA GLY A 303 29.27 5.47 -8.22
C GLY A 303 28.87 4.40 -9.23
N ASP A 304 29.82 3.56 -9.62
CA ASP A 304 29.64 2.62 -10.72
C ASP A 304 29.10 1.26 -10.23
N VAL A 305 28.21 0.67 -11.02
CA VAL A 305 27.74 -0.70 -10.79
C VAL A 305 28.87 -1.69 -11.10
N LYS A 306 29.14 -2.60 -10.15
CA LYS A 306 30.18 -3.64 -10.27
C LYS A 306 29.55 -5.02 -10.38
N GLU A 307 30.33 -5.98 -10.86
CA GLU A 307 29.95 -7.39 -10.77
C GLU A 307 29.80 -7.85 -9.31
N PRO A 308 28.87 -8.78 -9.02
CA PRO A 308 27.96 -9.44 -9.98
C PRO A 308 26.68 -8.63 -10.30
N VAL A 309 26.49 -7.45 -9.69
CA VAL A 309 25.27 -6.64 -9.85
C VAL A 309 25.11 -6.11 -11.27
N TYR A 310 26.21 -5.80 -11.95
CA TYR A 310 26.18 -5.41 -13.36
C TYR A 310 25.47 -6.47 -14.21
N SER A 311 25.89 -7.74 -14.08
CA SER A 311 25.27 -8.86 -14.79
C SER A 311 23.82 -9.07 -14.40
N LEU A 312 23.46 -8.87 -13.13
CA LEU A 312 22.07 -8.96 -12.67
C LEU A 312 21.19 -7.89 -13.32
N ILE A 313 21.58 -6.61 -13.23
CA ILE A 313 20.82 -5.52 -13.85
C ILE A 313 20.65 -5.75 -15.35
N LYS A 314 21.72 -6.18 -16.03
CA LYS A 314 21.66 -6.52 -17.44
C LYS A 314 20.66 -7.66 -17.70
N ALA A 315 20.66 -8.71 -16.87
CA ALA A 315 19.73 -9.82 -17.01
C ALA A 315 18.27 -9.41 -16.73
N ILE A 316 18.01 -8.50 -15.78
CA ILE A 316 16.67 -7.92 -15.55
C ILE A 316 16.20 -7.22 -16.84
N ASN A 317 17.04 -6.32 -17.36
CA ASN A 317 16.72 -5.51 -18.53
C ASN A 317 16.55 -6.33 -19.82
N ASP A 318 17.23 -7.47 -19.94
CA ASP A 318 17.15 -8.37 -21.09
C ASP A 318 16.03 -9.42 -20.95
N SER A 319 15.42 -9.56 -19.76
CA SER A 319 14.38 -10.55 -19.51
C SER A 319 13.02 -10.14 -20.11
N ASN A 320 12.12 -11.10 -20.24
CA ASN A 320 10.73 -10.86 -20.62
C ASN A 320 9.82 -10.52 -19.43
N ALA A 321 10.35 -10.52 -18.21
CA ALA A 321 9.58 -10.23 -17.00
C ALA A 321 9.31 -8.73 -16.89
N SER A 322 8.14 -8.38 -16.35
CA SER A 322 7.82 -7.00 -15.98
C SER A 322 8.66 -6.60 -14.77
N ALA A 323 9.36 -5.47 -14.87
CA ALA A 323 10.30 -5.02 -13.84
C ALA A 323 9.68 -3.93 -12.96
N VAL A 324 9.64 -4.18 -11.65
CA VAL A 324 9.22 -3.21 -10.63
C VAL A 324 10.45 -2.80 -9.82
N SER A 325 10.75 -1.51 -9.73
CA SER A 325 11.86 -1.01 -8.91
C SER A 325 11.36 -0.41 -7.59
N ALA A 326 11.92 -0.90 -6.48
CA ALA A 326 11.68 -0.37 -5.15
C ALA A 326 12.56 0.86 -4.89
N ASP A 327 11.92 1.97 -4.48
CA ASP A 327 12.52 3.26 -4.11
C ASP A 327 13.20 4.01 -5.28
N ILE A 328 14.24 3.43 -5.87
CA ILE A 328 15.03 3.94 -6.99
C ILE A 328 15.49 2.74 -7.83
N ASN A 329 15.45 2.85 -9.16
CA ASN A 329 16.02 1.84 -10.06
C ASN A 329 17.49 1.56 -9.71
N SER A 330 17.83 0.32 -9.39
CA SER A 330 19.18 -0.03 -8.98
C SER A 330 20.20 0.34 -10.06
N GLY A 331 21.28 1.01 -9.64
CA GLY A 331 22.30 1.57 -10.55
C GLY A 331 22.07 3.04 -10.91
N MET A 332 20.91 3.62 -10.60
CA MET A 332 20.62 5.03 -10.81
C MET A 332 21.10 5.90 -9.66
N ASN A 333 21.68 7.06 -9.99
CA ASN A 333 21.98 8.08 -9.00
C ASN A 333 20.70 8.83 -8.58
N GLY A 334 20.30 8.70 -7.31
CA GLY A 334 19.05 9.29 -6.80
C GLY A 334 18.97 10.82 -6.81
N ASP A 335 20.07 11.55 -6.94
CA ASP A 335 20.07 13.02 -7.00
C ASP A 335 20.05 13.58 -8.43
N THR A 336 20.64 12.85 -9.37
CA THR A 336 20.86 13.33 -10.76
C THR A 336 20.09 12.54 -11.81
N GLY A 337 19.68 11.31 -11.51
CA GLY A 337 19.06 10.38 -12.45
C GLY A 337 20.03 9.76 -13.44
N GLU A 338 21.32 10.07 -13.34
CA GLU A 338 22.36 9.54 -14.22
C GLU A 338 22.78 8.11 -13.81
N SER A 339 23.11 7.30 -14.82
CA SER A 339 23.65 5.95 -14.64
C SER A 339 24.36 5.48 -15.91
N ASP A 340 25.46 4.74 -15.76
CA ASP A 340 26.05 3.97 -16.87
C ASP A 340 25.18 2.76 -17.23
N ILE A 341 24.65 2.09 -16.20
CA ILE A 341 23.63 1.04 -16.29
C ILE A 341 22.74 1.13 -15.06
N CYS A 342 21.43 1.03 -15.26
CA CYS A 342 20.47 0.81 -14.19
C CYS A 342 19.36 -0.13 -14.66
N VAL A 343 18.53 -0.58 -13.73
CA VAL A 343 17.32 -1.33 -14.08
C VAL A 343 16.39 -0.45 -14.91
N ASN A 344 15.87 -0.99 -16.01
CA ASN A 344 14.73 -0.44 -16.74
C ASN A 344 13.48 -1.02 -16.11
N SER A 345 12.63 -0.18 -15.55
CA SER A 345 11.40 -0.60 -14.87
C SER A 345 10.17 -0.20 -15.66
N ASP A 346 9.19 -1.10 -15.65
CA ASP A 346 7.82 -0.80 -16.06
C ASP A 346 7.18 0.11 -15.00
N ILE A 347 7.45 -0.13 -13.72
CA ILE A 347 6.98 0.69 -12.60
C ILE A 347 8.12 0.96 -11.62
N THR A 348 8.32 2.22 -11.23
CA THR A 348 9.17 2.59 -10.09
C THR A 348 8.32 3.15 -8.96
N VAL A 349 8.42 2.53 -7.79
CA VAL A 349 7.70 2.96 -6.58
C VAL A 349 8.65 3.76 -5.69
N SER A 350 8.58 5.09 -5.78
CA SER A 350 9.32 5.98 -4.89
C SER A 350 8.69 6.00 -3.50
N ILE A 351 9.51 5.83 -2.46
CA ILE A 351 9.04 5.77 -1.07
C ILE A 351 9.28 7.09 -0.34
N GLY A 352 8.26 7.55 0.39
CA GLY A 352 8.27 8.84 1.08
C GLY A 352 8.12 10.00 0.10
N PHE A 353 9.20 10.76 -0.08
CA PHE A 353 9.24 11.88 -1.02
C PHE A 353 9.94 11.48 -2.33
N LEU A 354 9.56 12.13 -3.43
CA LEU A 354 10.29 11.99 -4.69
C LEU A 354 11.75 12.43 -4.52
N LYS A 355 12.68 11.59 -4.98
CA LYS A 355 14.10 11.96 -5.06
C LYS A 355 14.36 12.73 -6.35
N LYS A 356 15.25 13.74 -6.28
CA LYS A 356 15.56 14.67 -7.39
C LYS A 356 15.86 13.97 -8.71
N GLY A 357 16.61 12.87 -8.67
CA GLY A 357 17.02 12.11 -9.84
C GLY A 357 15.85 11.49 -10.61
N LEU A 358 14.80 11.03 -9.91
CA LEU A 358 13.68 10.29 -10.50
C LEU A 358 12.81 11.14 -11.45
N ILE A 359 12.84 12.47 -11.30
CA ILE A 359 12.06 13.39 -12.13
C ILE A 359 12.89 14.04 -13.25
N THR A 360 14.10 13.55 -13.50
CA THR A 360 14.97 14.04 -14.55
C THR A 360 14.69 13.37 -15.90
N LYS A 361 15.14 14.02 -16.98
CA LYS A 361 15.10 13.43 -18.33
C LYS A 361 15.99 12.20 -18.48
N GLU A 362 17.01 12.05 -17.65
CA GLU A 362 17.88 10.89 -17.66
C GLU A 362 17.14 9.69 -17.07
N ALA A 363 16.51 9.85 -15.90
CA ALA A 363 15.71 8.80 -15.28
C ALA A 363 14.51 8.37 -16.15
N SER A 364 13.85 9.31 -16.85
CA SER A 364 12.69 8.98 -17.71
C SER A 364 13.02 8.07 -18.89
N LYS A 365 14.31 7.79 -19.17
CA LYS A 365 14.71 6.81 -20.19
C LYS A 365 14.59 5.36 -19.68
N HIS A 366 14.53 5.19 -18.37
CA HIS A 366 14.61 3.91 -17.67
C HIS A 366 13.35 3.60 -16.85
N ILE A 367 12.44 4.57 -16.69
CA ILE A 367 11.22 4.44 -15.90
C ILE A 367 10.04 4.66 -16.84
N ALA A 368 9.21 3.63 -17.05
CA ALA A 368 7.99 3.77 -17.83
C ALA A 368 6.89 4.47 -17.02
N GLU A 369 6.64 4.02 -15.79
CA GLU A 369 5.73 4.66 -14.83
C GLU A 369 6.40 4.95 -13.49
N LEU A 370 6.17 6.15 -12.94
CA LEU A 370 6.69 6.59 -11.64
C LEU A 370 5.53 6.88 -10.69
N VAL A 371 5.47 6.12 -9.60
CA VAL A 371 4.48 6.30 -8.53
C VAL A 371 5.22 6.66 -7.25
N ASN A 372 4.76 7.70 -6.54
CA ASN A 372 5.33 8.07 -5.24
C ASN A 372 4.35 7.77 -4.13
N MET A 373 4.79 7.00 -3.13
CA MET A 373 3.98 6.56 -2.01
C MET A 373 4.45 7.22 -0.72
N ASP A 374 3.55 7.94 -0.07
CA ASP A 374 3.77 8.46 1.28
C ASP A 374 3.69 7.32 2.30
N ILE A 375 4.72 7.17 3.14
CA ILE A 375 4.77 6.17 4.21
C ILE A 375 4.75 6.80 5.62
N GLY A 376 4.44 8.10 5.70
CA GLY A 376 4.41 8.87 6.94
C GLY A 376 5.75 9.53 7.29
N ILE A 377 6.54 9.90 6.29
CA ILE A 377 7.84 10.56 6.51
C ILE A 377 7.63 11.99 6.98
N VAL A 378 8.24 12.32 8.11
CA VAL A 378 8.23 13.67 8.68
C VAL A 378 9.59 14.32 8.43
N ILE A 379 9.57 15.55 7.90
CA ILE A 379 10.78 16.37 7.75
C ILE A 379 10.90 17.24 9.00
N GLU A 380 12.10 17.28 9.60
CA GLU A 380 12.40 18.21 10.69
C GLU A 380 12.23 19.66 10.21
N ASN A 381 11.22 20.36 10.73
CA ASN A 381 11.01 21.78 10.42
C ASN A 381 12.10 22.60 11.10
N SER A 382 13.00 23.19 10.32
CA SER A 382 14.05 24.10 10.81
C SER A 382 13.54 25.46 11.29
N ASP A 383 12.24 25.74 11.16
CA ASP A 383 11.62 27.03 11.45
C ASP A 383 11.09 27.20 12.90
N THR A 384 11.24 26.21 13.78
CA THR A 384 10.93 26.38 15.22
C THR A 384 12.19 26.68 16.04
N LYS A 385 12.96 27.69 15.60
CA LYS A 385 13.69 28.51 16.57
C LYS A 385 12.73 29.58 17.10
N THR A 386 12.15 29.24 18.24
CA THR A 386 11.53 30.15 19.21
C THR A 386 12.22 31.52 19.23
N VAL A 387 11.44 32.56 18.95
CA VAL A 387 11.67 33.92 19.45
C VAL A 387 10.54 34.24 20.41
#